data_AF-A0A7Z9M827-F1
#
_entry.id   AF-A0A7Z9M827-F1
#
_cell.length_a   1.000
_cell.length_b   1.000
_cell.length_c   1.000
_cell.angle_alpha   90.00
_cell.angle_beta   90.00
_cell.angle_gamma   90.00
#
_symmetry.space_group_name_H-M   'P 1'
#
loop_
_entity.id
_entity.type
_entity.pdbx_description
1 polymer ?
#
loop_
_entity_poly.entity_id
_entity_poly.type
_entity_poly.pdbx_seq_one_letter_code
_entity_poly.pdbx_strand_id
1 'polypeptide(L)' 'RTGFEDWPEPERKRHLLRLWLSVPGDRPLPDCFTERFGTTTIGNRGGIVVPG' A
#
# COMPACT_ATOMS: atom_id res chain seq x y z
N ARG A 1 8.70 9.17 -8.12
CA ARG A 1 8.89 10.18 -7.05
C ARG A 1 10.01 11.11 -7.51
N THR A 2 9.81 12.43 -7.49
CA THR A 2 10.86 13.43 -7.75
C THR A 2 11.74 13.65 -6.51
N GLY A 3 12.84 14.39 -6.66
CA GLY A 3 13.64 14.84 -5.52
C GLY A 3 12.82 15.65 -4.52
N PHE A 4 13.08 15.47 -3.23
CA PHE A 4 12.42 16.20 -2.15
C PHE A 4 13.44 16.43 -1.04
N GLU A 5 13.53 17.67 -0.56
CA GLU A 5 14.29 18.04 0.63
C GLU A 5 13.33 18.15 1.81
N ASP A 6 13.70 17.54 2.94
CA ASP A 6 12.87 17.48 4.14
C ASP A 6 13.23 18.62 5.11
N TRP A 7 12.37 18.86 6.10
CA TRP A 7 12.63 19.87 7.12
C TRP A 7 13.48 19.31 8.27
N PRO A 8 14.40 20.12 8.84
CA PRO A 8 15.15 19.71 10.03
C PRO A 8 14.24 19.62 11.27
N GLU A 9 13.19 20.44 11.37
CA GLU A 9 12.23 20.39 12.47
C GLU A 9 11.33 19.13 12.36
N PRO A 10 11.30 18.25 13.39
CA PRO A 10 10.55 16.98 13.35
C PRO A 10 9.06 17.14 13.04
N GLU A 11 8.44 18.22 13.51
CA GLU A 11 7.01 18.50 13.41
C GLU A 11 6.59 18.91 11.99
N ARG A 12 7.58 19.27 11.16
CA ARG A 12 7.41 19.71 9.79
C ARG A 12 7.75 18.63 8.77
N LYS A 13 8.23 17.48 9.23
CA LYS A 13 8.56 16.36 8.36
C LYS A 13 7.35 15.93 7.55
N ARG A 14 7.59 15.50 6.32
CA ARG A 14 6.51 15.00 5.46
C ARG A 14 6.04 13.63 5.95
N HIS A 15 4.81 13.57 6.45
CA HIS A 15 4.14 12.31 6.77
C HIS A 15 3.42 11.75 5.55
N LEU A 16 3.62 10.46 5.26
CA LEU A 16 2.92 9.76 4.19
C LEU A 16 2.06 8.66 4.80
N LEU A 17 0.76 8.71 4.49
CA LEU A 17 -0.18 7.64 4.77
C LEU A 17 -0.40 6.85 3.49
N ARG A 18 -0.40 5.52 3.58
CA ARG A 18 -0.67 4.64 2.45
C ARG A 18 -1.84 3.72 2.80
N LEU A 19 -2.87 3.76 1.97
CA LEU A 19 -4.05 2.93 2.06
C LEU A 19 -4.11 1.99 0.85
N TRP A 20 -4.50 0.74 1.09
CA TRP A 20 -4.76 -0.26 0.05
C TRP A 20 -6.23 -0.65 0.13
N LEU A 21 -6.89 -0.69 -1.02
CA LEU A 21 -8.33 -0.99 -1.11
C LEU A 21 -8.58 -2.11 -2.10
N SER A 22 -9.51 -2.99 -1.74
CA SER A 22 -10.14 -3.96 -2.62
C SER A 22 -11.64 -3.82 -2.46
N VAL A 23 -12.31 -3.35 -3.50
CA VAL A 23 -13.75 -3.07 -3.45
C VAL A 23 -14.54 -4.30 -3.90
N PRO A 24 -15.84 -4.42 -3.55
CA PRO A 24 -16.71 -5.42 -4.16
C PRO A 24 -16.73 -5.27 -5.69
N GLY A 25 -16.59 -6.37 -6.42
CA GLY A 25 -16.59 -6.37 -7.90
C GLY A 25 -15.29 -5.91 -8.56
N ASP A 26 -14.20 -5.78 -7.79
CA ASP A 26 -12.87 -5.46 -8.33
C ASP A 26 -12.35 -6.57 -9.29
N ARG A 27 -11.37 -6.23 -10.13
CA ARG A 27 -10.79 -7.15 -11.12
C ARG A 27 -10.13 -8.36 -10.44
N PRO A 28 -10.36 -9.59 -10.94
CA PRO A 28 -9.65 -10.78 -10.48
C PRO A 28 -8.14 -10.67 -10.82
N LEU A 29 -7.29 -11.12 -9.89
CA LEU A 29 -5.84 -11.18 -10.11
C LEU A 29 -5.40 -12.62 -10.27
N PRO A 30 -4.33 -12.87 -11.06
CA PRO A 30 -3.66 -14.16 -11.09
C PRO A 30 -3.11 -14.56 -9.71
N ASP A 31 -3.03 -15.87 -9.46
CA ASP A 31 -2.62 -16.41 -8.16
C ASP A 31 -1.20 -16.02 -7.73
N CYS A 32 -0.31 -15.69 -8.69
CA CYS A 32 1.05 -15.22 -8.39
C CYS A 32 1.07 -13.93 -7.53
N PHE A 33 -0.02 -13.17 -7.51
CA PHE A 33 -0.14 -11.99 -6.66
C PHE A 33 -0.40 -12.31 -5.18
N THR A 34 -0.75 -13.56 -4.84
CA THR A 34 -0.98 -14.01 -3.46
C THR A 34 0.29 -13.86 -2.61
N GLU A 35 1.47 -14.11 -3.17
CA GLU A 35 2.74 -13.93 -2.45
C GLU A 35 2.91 -12.48 -1.95
N ARG A 36 2.41 -11.51 -2.72
CA ARG A 36 2.56 -10.09 -2.41
C ARG A 36 1.47 -9.53 -1.49
N PHE A 37 0.24 -10.01 -1.62
CA PHE A 37 -0.94 -9.47 -0.92
C PHE A 37 -1.56 -10.42 0.11
N GLY A 38 -1.05 -11.64 0.23
CA GLY A 38 -1.58 -12.71 1.09
C GLY A 38 -2.81 -13.44 0.51
N THR A 39 -3.57 -12.80 -0.37
CA THR A 39 -4.80 -13.34 -0.98
C THR A 39 -5.17 -12.54 -2.24
N THR A 40 -5.83 -13.20 -3.19
CA THR A 40 -6.38 -12.60 -4.43
C THR A 40 -7.90 -12.41 -4.37
N THR A 41 -8.55 -12.76 -3.24
CA THR A 41 -9.99 -12.64 -3.06
C THR A 41 -10.47 -11.20 -3.22
N ILE A 42 -11.45 -10.98 -4.11
CA ILE A 42 -12.07 -9.67 -4.33
C ILE A 42 -12.78 -9.22 -3.05
N GLY A 43 -12.64 -7.93 -2.69
CA GLY A 43 -13.11 -7.39 -1.42
C GLY A 43 -12.22 -7.75 -0.21
N ASN A 44 -11.29 -8.70 -0.36
CA ASN A 44 -10.41 -9.15 0.71
C ASN A 44 -9.00 -9.45 0.16
N ARG A 45 -8.39 -8.45 -0.47
CA ARG A 45 -6.95 -8.41 -0.75
C ARG A 45 -6.44 -7.13 -0.10
N GLY A 46 -5.57 -7.29 0.89
CA GLY A 46 -5.07 -6.20 1.72
C GLY A 46 -4.03 -5.35 1.00
N GLY A 47 -3.02 -4.93 1.76
CA GLY A 47 -1.91 -4.14 1.25
C GLY A 47 -0.56 -4.83 1.40
N ILE A 48 0.47 -4.19 0.86
CA ILE A 48 1.85 -4.59 1.12
C ILE A 48 2.23 -4.14 2.53
N VAL A 49 2.52 -5.11 3.40
CA VAL A 49 3.08 -4.92 4.73
C VAL A 49 4.60 -4.93 4.64
N VAL A 50 5.25 -3.95 5.26
CA VAL A 50 6.71 -3.88 5.42
C VAL A 50 7.02 -3.72 6.91
N PRO A 51 8.15 -4.25 7.42
CA PRO A 51 8.62 -3.92 8.75
C PRO A 51 8.72 -2.40 8.91
N GLY A 52 8.19 -1.89 10.03
CA GLY A 52 8.25 -0.48 10.39
C GLY A 52 9.58 -0.10 11.02
#